data_AF-A0A382MCJ2-F1
#
_entry.id   AF-A0A382MCJ2-F1
#
_cell.length_a   1.000
_cell.length_b   1.000
_cell.length_c   1.000
_cell.angle_alpha   90.00
_cell.angle_beta   90.00
_cell.angle_gamma   90.00
#
_symmetry.space_group_name_H-M   'P 1'
#
loop_
_entity.id
_entity.type
_entity.pdbx_description
1 polymer ?
#
loop_
_entity_poly.entity_id
_entity_poly.type
_entity_poly.pdbx_seq_one_letter_code
_entity_poly.pdbx_strand_id
1 'polypeptide(L)'
;MFILFGTKGRAIETDSGQFHCPNCNIKEEYGKKYVQDWFTLFFIPIFPISGKKNDHIECRKCESIYHTDVIEYKPAISDEEMESEYEKALKNVLCLMILADKKVEEEEISTVSNIYNKLTNDKKFTKNQIDKNITQLKKDKKTVNQYLKKIKPYLNSGHRELIIKAMYFVASSDGHLDKKEGELLMKTANVLEMTSAHVKGVLAELDKKNNN
;
A
#
# COMPACT_ATOMS: atom_id res chain seq x y z
N MET A 1 -62.12 -3.27 -17.68
CA MET A 1 -60.99 -4.14 -17.29
C MET A 1 -59.79 -3.25 -17.09
N PHE A 2 -59.23 -3.17 -15.89
CA PHE A 2 -58.00 -2.42 -15.64
C PHE A 2 -56.83 -3.40 -15.59
N ILE A 3 -55.78 -3.11 -16.35
CA ILE A 3 -54.50 -3.85 -16.31
C ILE A 3 -53.51 -2.96 -15.57
N LEU A 4 -52.90 -3.50 -14.50
CA LEU A 4 -51.84 -2.82 -13.75
C LEU A 4 -50.50 -3.44 -14.13
N PHE A 5 -49.62 -2.63 -14.70
CA PHE A 5 -48.26 -3.03 -15.06
C PHE A 5 -47.24 -2.03 -14.52
N GLY A 6 -46.01 -2.49 -14.31
CA GLY A 6 -44.92 -1.65 -13.82
C GLY A 6 -43.56 -2.32 -13.94
N THR A 7 -42.58 -1.75 -13.25
CA THR A 7 -41.20 -2.27 -13.22
C THR A 7 -40.70 -2.32 -11.79
N LYS A 8 -40.01 -3.39 -11.40
CA LYS A 8 -39.43 -3.54 -10.06
C LYS A 8 -37.99 -4.04 -10.15
N GLY A 9 -37.07 -3.33 -9.51
CA GLY A 9 -35.70 -3.79 -9.31
C GLY A 9 -35.65 -4.95 -8.32
N ARG A 10 -34.92 -6.02 -8.66
CA ARG A 10 -34.66 -7.17 -7.77
C ARG A 10 -33.16 -7.36 -7.61
N ALA A 11 -32.70 -7.46 -6.38
CA ALA A 11 -31.37 -7.96 -6.07
C ALA A 11 -31.36 -9.49 -6.16
N ILE A 12 -30.41 -10.04 -6.92
CA ILE A 12 -30.25 -11.48 -7.15
C ILE A 12 -28.83 -11.86 -6.74
N GLU A 13 -28.70 -12.80 -5.81
CA GLU A 13 -27.41 -13.35 -5.40
C GLU A 13 -26.89 -14.34 -6.44
N THR A 14 -25.60 -14.23 -6.75
CA THR A 14 -24.89 -15.04 -7.76
C THR A 14 -23.79 -15.90 -7.18
N ASP A 15 -23.19 -15.46 -6.08
CA ASP A 15 -22.05 -16.12 -5.47
C ASP A 15 -21.97 -15.72 -4.00
N SER A 16 -21.19 -16.45 -3.22
CA SER A 16 -20.94 -16.15 -1.81
C SER A 16 -19.53 -16.59 -1.42
N GLY A 17 -18.98 -15.96 -0.39
CA GLY A 17 -17.67 -16.32 0.09
C GLY A 17 -17.34 -15.61 1.40
N GLN A 18 -16.06 -15.61 1.76
CA GLN A 18 -15.57 -14.87 2.90
C GLN A 18 -14.74 -13.67 2.46
N PHE A 19 -14.89 -12.57 3.19
CA PHE A 19 -14.08 -11.36 3.03
C PHE A 19 -13.83 -10.73 4.39
N HIS A 20 -12.95 -9.74 4.45
CA HIS A 20 -12.84 -8.93 5.64
C HIS A 20 -13.77 -7.72 5.50
N CYS A 21 -14.82 -7.63 6.33
CA CYS A 21 -15.80 -6.55 6.21
C CYS A 21 -15.22 -5.23 6.72
N PRO A 22 -15.20 -4.13 5.92
CA PRO A 22 -14.73 -2.82 6.38
C PRO A 22 -15.54 -2.25 7.55
N ASN A 23 -16.85 -2.52 7.62
CA ASN A 23 -17.71 -2.00 8.68
C ASN A 23 -17.68 -2.86 9.95
N CYS A 24 -17.61 -4.19 9.83
CA CYS A 24 -17.49 -5.07 11.02
C CYS A 24 -16.05 -5.14 11.55
N ASN A 25 -15.07 -4.80 10.71
CA ASN A 25 -13.64 -4.94 10.95
C ASN A 25 -13.20 -6.35 11.38
N ILE A 26 -13.85 -7.37 10.82
CA ILE A 26 -13.57 -8.79 11.04
C ILE A 26 -13.89 -9.58 9.77
N LYS A 27 -13.42 -10.84 9.71
CA LYS A 27 -13.71 -11.75 8.62
C LYS A 27 -15.16 -12.24 8.71
N GLU A 28 -15.93 -12.03 7.65
CA GLU A 28 -17.36 -12.34 7.57
C GLU A 28 -17.72 -13.00 6.24
N GLU A 29 -18.92 -13.58 6.18
CA GLU A 29 -19.50 -14.04 4.91
C GLU A 29 -20.12 -12.88 4.13
N TYR A 30 -19.99 -12.95 2.81
CA TYR A 30 -20.66 -12.06 1.88
C TYR A 30 -21.56 -12.79 0.90
N GLY A 31 -22.57 -12.08 0.38
CA GLY A 31 -23.29 -12.44 -0.84
C GLY A 31 -22.95 -11.49 -1.97
N LYS A 32 -22.55 -12.01 -3.13
CA LYS A 32 -22.34 -11.23 -4.36
C LYS A 32 -23.66 -11.13 -5.10
N LYS A 33 -24.18 -9.92 -5.26
CA LYS A 33 -25.50 -9.65 -5.83
C LYS A 33 -25.42 -8.68 -6.99
N TYR A 34 -26.41 -8.75 -7.87
CA TYR A 34 -26.67 -7.73 -8.89
C TYR A 34 -28.13 -7.32 -8.83
N VAL A 35 -28.44 -6.12 -9.34
CA VAL A 35 -29.80 -5.61 -9.48
C VAL A 35 -30.26 -5.75 -10.93
N GLN A 36 -31.48 -6.20 -11.14
CA GLN A 36 -32.10 -6.26 -12.46
C GLN A 36 -33.55 -5.79 -12.40
N ASP A 37 -33.99 -5.04 -13.41
CA ASP A 37 -35.37 -4.58 -13.51
C ASP A 37 -36.23 -5.66 -14.14
N TRP A 38 -37.36 -5.95 -13.50
CA TRP A 38 -38.34 -6.94 -13.94
C TRP A 38 -39.64 -6.25 -14.30
N PHE A 39 -40.26 -6.69 -15.40
CA PHE A 39 -41.64 -6.33 -15.71
C PHE A 39 -42.56 -6.95 -14.67
N THR A 40 -43.49 -6.15 -14.14
CA THR A 40 -44.51 -6.61 -13.21
C THR A 40 -45.89 -6.50 -13.83
N LEU A 41 -46.71 -7.53 -13.62
CA LEU A 41 -48.14 -7.53 -13.93
C LEU A 41 -48.90 -7.84 -12.64
N PHE A 42 -49.87 -7.01 -12.28
CA PHE A 42 -50.54 -7.10 -10.98
C PHE A 42 -49.53 -7.21 -9.81
N PHE A 43 -48.43 -6.45 -9.89
CA PHE A 43 -47.32 -6.43 -8.93
C PHE A 43 -46.48 -7.71 -8.82
N ILE A 44 -46.76 -8.73 -9.65
CA ILE A 44 -45.98 -9.97 -9.73
C ILE A 44 -44.88 -9.80 -10.79
N PRO A 45 -43.58 -9.94 -10.44
CA PRO A 45 -42.48 -9.90 -11.42
C PRO A 45 -42.52 -11.13 -12.33
N ILE A 46 -42.61 -10.92 -13.65
CA ILE A 46 -42.75 -12.03 -14.62
C ILE A 46 -41.43 -12.34 -15.33
N PHE A 47 -40.79 -11.35 -15.95
CA PHE A 47 -39.53 -11.54 -16.69
C PHE A 47 -38.63 -10.30 -16.59
N PRO A 48 -37.30 -10.48 -16.71
CA PRO A 48 -36.35 -9.36 -16.69
C PRO A 48 -36.46 -8.53 -17.97
N ILE A 49 -36.41 -7.21 -17.83
CA ILE A 49 -36.46 -6.25 -18.94
C ILE A 49 -35.17 -5.43 -19.10
N SER A 50 -34.22 -5.58 -18.18
CA SER A 50 -32.91 -4.97 -18.26
C SER A 50 -31.78 -6.01 -18.18
N GLY A 51 -30.58 -5.61 -18.58
CA GLY A 51 -29.36 -6.33 -18.19
C GLY A 51 -29.11 -6.26 -16.67
N LYS A 52 -28.12 -7.03 -16.21
CA LYS A 52 -27.61 -6.96 -14.83
C LYS A 52 -26.97 -5.60 -14.59
N LYS A 53 -27.24 -5.00 -13.43
CA LYS A 53 -26.74 -3.70 -13.01
C LYS A 53 -26.23 -3.79 -11.58
N ASN A 54 -25.36 -2.87 -11.17
CA ASN A 54 -24.92 -2.71 -9.79
C ASN A 54 -24.43 -4.02 -9.16
N ASP A 55 -23.44 -4.68 -9.77
CA ASP A 55 -22.75 -5.81 -9.14
C ASP A 55 -22.09 -5.30 -7.84
N HIS A 56 -22.39 -5.96 -6.73
CA HIS A 56 -21.94 -5.56 -5.40
C HIS A 56 -21.75 -6.77 -4.47
N ILE A 57 -21.07 -6.50 -3.38
CA ILE A 57 -20.83 -7.42 -2.27
C ILE A 57 -21.60 -6.90 -1.07
N GLU A 58 -22.44 -7.73 -0.50
CA GLU A 58 -23.21 -7.40 0.70
C GLU A 58 -22.75 -8.26 1.87
N CYS A 59 -22.34 -7.62 2.96
CA CYS A 59 -21.99 -8.31 4.20
C CYS A 59 -23.22 -8.99 4.79
N ARG A 60 -23.16 -10.30 5.10
CA ARG A 60 -24.30 -11.00 5.72
C ARG A 60 -24.56 -10.62 7.17
N LYS A 61 -23.61 -9.95 7.82
CA LYS A 61 -23.73 -9.55 9.23
C LYS A 61 -24.24 -8.13 9.42
N CYS A 62 -23.66 -7.17 8.70
CA CYS A 62 -24.00 -5.75 8.87
C CYS A 62 -24.74 -5.15 7.67
N GLU A 63 -25.05 -5.95 6.65
CA GLU A 63 -25.84 -5.58 5.47
C GLU A 63 -25.24 -4.42 4.65
N SER A 64 -23.99 -4.03 4.95
CA SER A 64 -23.29 -3.00 4.20
C SER A 64 -22.95 -3.48 2.79
N ILE A 65 -23.15 -2.59 1.82
CA ILE A 65 -22.96 -2.84 0.40
C ILE A 65 -21.62 -2.23 -0.04
N TYR A 66 -20.84 -3.01 -0.77
CA TYR A 66 -19.52 -2.64 -1.27
C TYR A 66 -19.38 -2.99 -2.75
N HIS A 67 -18.40 -2.37 -3.41
CA HIS A 67 -17.94 -2.82 -4.71
C HIS A 67 -17.26 -4.19 -4.63
N THR A 68 -17.16 -4.89 -5.77
CA THR A 68 -16.65 -6.27 -5.82
C THR A 68 -15.18 -6.42 -5.46
N ASP A 69 -14.40 -5.35 -5.56
CA ASP A 69 -13.00 -5.28 -5.18
C ASP A 69 -12.76 -5.38 -3.66
N VAL A 70 -13.81 -5.20 -2.83
CA VAL A 70 -13.72 -5.38 -1.38
C VAL A 70 -13.31 -6.81 -0.97
N ILE A 71 -13.47 -7.80 -1.85
CA ILE A 71 -13.00 -9.17 -1.57
C ILE A 71 -11.48 -9.20 -1.38
N GLU A 72 -10.75 -8.31 -2.05
CA GLU A 72 -9.30 -8.14 -1.90
C GLU A 72 -8.91 -7.24 -0.73
N TYR A 73 -9.91 -6.65 -0.03
CA TYR A 73 -9.68 -5.85 1.16
C TYR A 73 -9.00 -6.70 2.23
N LYS A 74 -7.72 -6.40 2.45
CA LYS A 74 -7.01 -6.83 3.64
C LYS A 74 -7.15 -5.69 4.63
N PRO A 75 -7.61 -5.95 5.86
CA PRO A 75 -7.57 -4.93 6.89
C PRO A 75 -6.14 -4.39 6.91
N ALA A 76 -6.03 -3.07 7.05
CA ALA A 76 -4.80 -2.48 7.50
C ALA A 76 -4.31 -3.33 8.68
N ILE A 77 -3.13 -3.90 8.51
CA ILE A 77 -2.31 -4.44 9.59
C ILE A 77 -2.49 -3.48 10.80
N SER A 78 -2.66 -3.99 12.03
CA SER A 78 -2.88 -3.12 13.20
C SER A 78 -1.84 -1.99 13.23
N ASP A 79 -2.14 -0.80 13.78
CA ASP A 79 -1.18 0.31 13.74
C ASP A 79 0.22 -0.10 14.26
N GLU A 80 0.27 -0.99 15.27
CA GLU A 80 1.51 -1.59 15.78
C GLU A 80 2.20 -2.53 14.81
N GLU A 81 1.46 -3.44 14.16
CA GLU A 81 2.01 -4.35 13.16
C GLU A 81 2.37 -3.60 11.86
N MET A 82 1.68 -2.51 11.54
CA MET A 82 1.92 -1.66 10.36
C MET A 82 3.16 -0.83 10.58
N GLU A 83 3.30 -0.25 11.78
CA GLU A 83 4.54 0.38 12.23
C GLU A 83 5.70 -0.63 12.19
N SER A 84 5.47 -1.89 12.59
CA SER A 84 6.47 -2.96 12.50
C SER A 84 6.89 -3.28 11.06
N GLU A 85 5.93 -3.41 10.13
CA GLU A 85 6.24 -3.68 8.72
C GLU A 85 6.82 -2.46 8.01
N TYR A 86 6.43 -1.23 8.38
CA TYR A 86 7.08 0.01 7.95
C TYR A 86 8.53 0.09 8.46
N GLU A 87 8.78 -0.16 9.73
CA GLU A 87 10.13 -0.15 10.29
C GLU A 87 11.03 -1.16 9.57
N LYS A 88 10.49 -2.36 9.34
CA LYS A 88 11.18 -3.41 8.60
C LYS A 88 11.44 -3.00 7.15
N ALA A 89 10.49 -2.32 6.53
CA ALA A 89 10.65 -1.72 5.22
C ALA A 89 11.79 -0.71 5.18
N LEU A 90 11.78 0.23 6.11
CA LEU A 90 12.78 1.28 6.23
C LEU A 90 14.18 0.69 6.47
N LYS A 91 14.32 -0.24 7.41
CA LYS A 91 15.59 -0.97 7.67
C LYS A 91 16.11 -1.65 6.41
N ASN A 92 15.24 -2.34 5.67
CA ASN A 92 15.64 -3.05 4.46
C ASN A 92 16.01 -2.11 3.31
N VAL A 93 15.27 -1.01 3.11
CA VAL A 93 15.62 -0.01 2.09
C VAL A 93 16.98 0.60 2.39
N LEU A 94 17.22 1.05 3.62
CA LEU A 94 18.50 1.62 4.03
C LEU A 94 19.66 0.65 3.80
N CYS A 95 19.52 -0.61 4.20
CA CYS A 95 20.54 -1.63 3.94
C CYS A 95 20.73 -1.93 2.45
N LEU A 96 19.66 -1.90 1.65
CA LEU A 96 19.77 -2.16 0.21
C LEU A 96 20.46 -1.01 -0.54
N MET A 97 20.34 0.23 -0.05
CA MET A 97 21.01 1.40 -0.64
C MET A 97 22.53 1.26 -0.51
N ILE A 98 23.05 1.02 0.69
CA ILE A 98 24.49 0.81 0.92
C ILE A 98 25.02 -0.49 0.28
N LEU A 99 24.13 -1.46 -0.02
CA LEU A 99 24.51 -2.66 -0.76
C LEU A 99 24.66 -2.44 -2.26
N ALA A 100 24.12 -1.35 -2.81
CA ALA A 100 24.19 -1.06 -4.24
C ALA A 100 25.65 -0.87 -4.71
N ASP A 101 26.51 -0.30 -3.87
CA ASP A 101 27.89 0.07 -4.21
C ASP A 101 28.95 -1.03 -3.99
N LYS A 102 28.49 -2.28 -3.84
CA LYS A 102 29.28 -3.54 -3.81
C LYS A 102 30.26 -3.71 -2.64
N LYS A 103 30.72 -2.64 -1.99
CA LYS A 103 31.48 -2.68 -0.73
C LYS A 103 30.75 -1.83 0.29
N VAL A 104 30.44 -2.42 1.44
CA VAL A 104 29.84 -1.70 2.56
C VAL A 104 30.96 -1.26 3.49
N GLU A 105 31.13 0.05 3.66
CA GLU A 105 32.10 0.67 4.54
C GLU A 105 31.50 0.91 5.95
N GLU A 106 32.35 1.00 6.98
CA GLU A 106 31.86 1.21 8.35
C GLU A 106 31.16 2.56 8.53
N GLU A 107 31.58 3.57 7.75
CA GLU A 107 30.96 4.90 7.72
C GLU A 107 29.52 4.84 7.21
N GLU A 108 29.24 4.02 6.19
CA GLU A 108 27.89 3.83 5.65
C GLU A 108 26.94 3.16 6.66
N ILE A 109 27.45 2.21 7.46
CA ILE A 109 26.69 1.58 8.55
C ILE A 109 26.31 2.63 9.61
N SER A 110 27.24 3.53 9.94
CA SER A 110 26.99 4.64 10.87
C SER A 110 25.92 5.58 10.32
N THR A 111 26.04 5.97 9.03
CA THR A 111 25.06 6.80 8.33
C THR A 111 23.66 6.19 8.35
N VAL A 112 23.53 4.90 8.04
CA VAL A 112 22.25 4.18 8.09
C VAL A 112 21.64 4.17 9.49
N SER A 113 22.44 3.91 10.52
CA SER A 113 21.99 3.94 11.92
C SER A 113 21.45 5.33 12.29
N ASN A 114 22.16 6.39 11.92
CA ASN A 114 21.80 7.78 12.22
C ASN A 114 20.52 8.21 11.47
N ILE A 115 20.39 7.85 10.20
CA ILE A 115 19.21 8.17 9.40
C ILE A 115 17.99 7.45 9.95
N TYR A 116 18.11 6.16 10.28
CA TYR A 116 17.00 5.41 10.87
C TYR A 116 16.52 6.07 12.15
N ASN A 117 17.45 6.41 13.04
CA ASN A 117 17.16 7.07 14.31
C ASN A 117 16.41 8.41 14.11
N LYS A 118 16.90 9.25 13.19
CA LYS A 118 16.28 10.54 12.82
C LYS A 118 14.85 10.39 12.29
N LEU A 119 14.58 9.34 11.51
CA LEU A 119 13.28 9.13 10.85
C LEU A 119 12.25 8.39 11.71
N THR A 120 12.67 7.80 12.82
CA THR A 120 11.81 6.93 13.65
C THR A 120 11.66 7.42 15.09
N ASN A 121 11.96 8.69 15.35
CA ASN A 121 11.91 9.30 16.69
C ASN A 121 12.77 8.52 17.70
N ASP A 122 14.08 8.47 17.42
CA ASP A 122 15.11 7.92 18.31
C ASP A 122 15.11 6.39 18.52
N LYS A 123 14.38 5.62 17.69
CA LYS A 123 14.52 4.16 17.72
C LYS A 123 15.93 3.74 17.30
N LYS A 124 16.40 2.61 17.85
CA LYS A 124 17.76 2.10 17.63
C LYS A 124 17.79 1.11 16.47
N PHE A 125 18.75 1.30 15.57
CA PHE A 125 19.13 0.32 14.55
C PHE A 125 20.63 0.04 14.66
N THR A 126 20.98 -0.95 15.48
CA THR A 126 22.38 -1.20 15.88
C THR A 126 23.19 -1.83 14.74
N LYS A 127 24.51 -1.65 14.76
CA LYS A 127 25.45 -2.30 13.81
C LYS A 127 25.17 -3.80 13.64
N ASN A 128 24.99 -4.53 14.74
CA ASN A 128 24.64 -5.96 14.71
C ASN A 128 23.32 -6.26 13.98
N GLN A 129 22.31 -5.39 14.12
CA GLN A 129 21.05 -5.54 13.39
C GLN A 129 21.21 -5.23 11.90
N ILE A 130 21.98 -4.20 11.56
CA ILE A 130 22.31 -3.82 10.18
C ILE A 130 23.05 -4.97 9.49
N ASP A 131 24.10 -5.52 10.12
CA ASP A 131 24.89 -6.63 9.57
C ASP A 131 24.04 -7.89 9.33
N LYS A 132 23.13 -8.18 10.26
CA LYS A 132 22.16 -9.29 10.12
C LYS A 132 21.23 -9.07 8.93
N ASN A 133 20.66 -7.87 8.80
CA ASN A 133 19.79 -7.52 7.68
C ASN A 133 20.53 -7.58 6.34
N ILE A 134 21.73 -7.02 6.26
CA ILE A 134 22.59 -7.09 5.07
C ILE A 134 22.85 -8.54 4.67
N THR A 135 23.20 -9.39 5.64
CA THR A 135 23.45 -10.81 5.39
C THR A 135 22.21 -11.52 4.83
N GLN A 136 21.02 -11.19 5.34
CA GLN A 136 19.76 -11.75 4.87
C GLN A 136 19.40 -11.25 3.46
N LEU A 137 19.58 -9.97 3.19
CA LEU A 137 19.30 -9.36 1.88
C LEU A 137 20.24 -9.90 0.78
N LYS A 138 21.52 -10.12 1.10
CA LYS A 138 22.48 -10.78 0.19
C LYS A 138 22.05 -12.20 -0.21
N LYS A 139 21.39 -12.94 0.69
CA LYS A 139 20.86 -14.29 0.41
C LYS A 139 19.61 -14.26 -0.47
N ASP A 140 18.72 -13.31 -0.22
CA ASP A 140 17.44 -13.19 -0.91
C ASP A 140 17.57 -12.77 -2.39
N LYS A 141 18.70 -12.17 -2.79
CA LYS A 141 19.00 -11.66 -4.15
C LYS A 141 17.93 -10.75 -4.75
N LYS A 142 17.07 -10.15 -3.93
CA LYS A 142 16.00 -9.25 -4.36
C LYS A 142 16.52 -7.84 -4.51
N THR A 143 16.05 -7.15 -5.55
CA THR A 143 16.30 -5.71 -5.73
C THR A 143 15.37 -4.87 -4.85
N VAL A 144 15.78 -3.63 -4.55
CA VAL A 144 14.95 -2.61 -3.85
C VAL A 144 13.53 -2.57 -4.41
N ASN A 145 13.39 -2.52 -5.73
CA ASN A 145 12.09 -2.42 -6.39
C ASN A 145 11.20 -3.65 -6.17
N GLN A 146 11.77 -4.86 -6.15
CA GLN A 146 10.99 -6.08 -5.89
C GLN A 146 10.50 -6.13 -4.45
N TYR A 147 11.35 -5.70 -3.51
CA TYR A 147 10.97 -5.61 -2.11
C TYR A 147 9.86 -4.57 -1.90
N LEU A 148 10.05 -3.36 -2.42
CA LEU A 148 9.08 -2.27 -2.30
C LEU A 148 7.72 -2.58 -2.92
N LYS A 149 7.66 -3.27 -4.07
CA LYS A 149 6.40 -3.74 -4.65
C LYS A 149 5.61 -4.65 -3.71
N LYS A 150 6.29 -5.51 -2.94
CA LYS A 150 5.65 -6.44 -2.01
C LYS A 150 5.06 -5.71 -0.81
N ILE A 151 5.75 -4.69 -0.31
CA ILE A 151 5.32 -3.97 0.89
C ILE A 151 4.42 -2.77 0.61
N LYS A 152 4.37 -2.28 -0.64
CA LYS A 152 3.54 -1.14 -1.08
C LYS A 152 2.11 -1.15 -0.52
N PRO A 153 1.38 -2.28 -0.50
CA PRO A 153 0.00 -2.32 0.03
C PRO A 153 -0.11 -1.94 1.51
N TYR A 154 0.99 -1.98 2.26
CA TYR A 154 1.05 -1.72 3.69
C TYR A 154 1.62 -0.33 4.02
N LEU A 155 1.93 0.49 3.01
CA LEU A 155 2.51 1.81 3.18
C LEU A 155 1.48 2.91 2.87
N ASN A 156 1.17 3.74 3.87
CA ASN A 156 0.42 4.98 3.67
C ASN A 156 1.28 6.06 2.98
N SER A 157 0.69 7.23 2.67
CA SER A 157 1.40 8.33 2.01
C SER A 157 2.62 8.83 2.80
N GLY A 158 2.50 8.96 4.13
CA GLY A 158 3.60 9.36 5.01
C GLY A 158 4.75 8.35 5.05
N HIS A 159 4.45 7.05 5.12
CA HIS A 159 5.46 5.99 5.09
C HIS A 159 6.25 6.00 3.77
N ARG A 160 5.56 6.22 2.64
CA ARG A 160 6.21 6.32 1.31
C ARG A 160 7.14 7.53 1.25
N GLU A 161 6.70 8.66 1.78
CA GLU A 161 7.51 9.86 1.88
C GLU A 161 8.77 9.65 2.74
N LEU A 162 8.63 9.02 3.92
CA LEU A 162 9.76 8.73 4.80
C LEU A 162 10.79 7.80 4.14
N ILE A 163 10.35 6.83 3.34
CA ILE A 163 11.25 5.97 2.54
C ILE A 163 12.05 6.81 1.53
N ILE A 164 11.41 7.76 0.84
CA ILE A 164 12.11 8.65 -0.10
C ILE A 164 13.08 9.59 0.63
N LYS A 165 12.70 10.13 1.80
CA LYS A 165 13.60 10.93 2.65
C LYS A 165 14.82 10.11 3.08
N ALA A 166 14.61 8.86 3.47
CA ALA A 166 15.68 7.93 3.84
C ALA A 166 16.66 7.69 2.68
N MET A 167 16.13 7.40 1.49
CA MET A 167 16.95 7.21 0.29
C MET A 167 17.76 8.45 -0.06
N TYR A 168 17.14 9.62 0.01
CA TYR A 168 17.82 10.88 -0.22
C TYR A 168 18.96 11.10 0.76
N PHE A 169 18.73 10.92 2.08
CA PHE A 169 19.79 11.13 3.07
C PHE A 169 20.97 10.16 2.94
N VAL A 170 20.72 8.91 2.53
CA VAL A 170 21.80 7.95 2.27
C VAL A 170 22.59 8.36 1.03
N ALA A 171 21.90 8.67 -0.07
CA ALA A 171 22.54 9.05 -1.32
C ALA A 171 23.26 10.40 -1.22
N SER A 172 22.77 11.34 -0.41
CA SER A 172 23.43 12.63 -0.16
C SER A 172 24.44 12.58 0.98
N SER A 173 24.89 11.39 1.41
CA SER A 173 25.79 11.20 2.56
C SER A 173 27.13 11.92 2.37
N ASP A 174 27.62 11.99 1.14
CA ASP A 174 28.85 12.68 0.75
C ASP A 174 28.63 14.18 0.42
N GLY A 175 27.41 14.69 0.59
CA GLY A 175 27.03 16.07 0.32
C GLY A 175 26.58 16.35 -1.12
N HIS A 176 26.53 15.37 -2.02
CA HIS A 176 26.00 15.57 -3.37
C HIS A 176 25.24 14.35 -3.92
N LEU A 177 23.95 14.55 -4.24
CA LEU A 177 23.17 13.51 -4.91
C LEU A 177 23.60 13.41 -6.39
N ASP A 178 24.21 12.28 -6.77
CA ASP A 178 24.63 12.09 -8.15
C ASP A 178 23.45 11.77 -9.10
N LYS A 179 23.70 11.82 -10.41
CA LYS A 179 22.64 11.56 -11.41
C LYS A 179 22.08 10.14 -11.33
N LYS A 180 22.90 9.13 -11.06
CA LYS A 180 22.48 7.71 -11.01
C LYS A 180 21.64 7.44 -9.76
N GLU A 181 22.01 8.02 -8.64
CA GLU A 181 21.27 7.95 -7.38
C GLU A 181 19.94 8.68 -7.48
N GLY A 182 19.92 9.86 -8.12
CA GLY A 182 18.69 10.58 -8.43
C GLY A 182 17.75 9.78 -9.33
N GLU A 183 18.28 9.13 -10.37
CA GLU A 183 17.50 8.23 -11.24
C GLU A 183 16.93 7.03 -10.47
N LEU A 184 17.72 6.42 -9.58
CA LEU A 184 17.28 5.31 -8.73
C LEU A 184 16.16 5.75 -7.78
N LEU A 185 16.32 6.90 -7.12
CA LEU A 185 15.32 7.47 -6.22
C LEU A 185 13.99 7.72 -6.97
N MET A 186 14.05 8.33 -8.14
CA MET A 186 12.84 8.59 -8.95
C MET A 186 12.18 7.28 -9.41
N LYS A 187 12.96 6.27 -9.81
CA LYS A 187 12.45 4.96 -10.19
C LYS A 187 11.75 4.26 -9.02
N THR A 188 12.32 4.38 -7.82
CA THR A 188 11.74 3.83 -6.60
C THR A 188 10.47 4.58 -6.20
N ALA A 189 10.44 5.91 -6.31
CA ALA A 189 9.24 6.69 -6.04
C ALA A 189 8.06 6.29 -6.95
N ASN A 190 8.34 6.01 -8.22
CA ASN A 190 7.33 5.48 -9.15
C ASN A 190 6.78 4.11 -8.70
N VAL A 191 7.64 3.23 -8.16
CA VAL A 191 7.20 1.94 -7.59
C VAL A 191 6.28 2.13 -6.38
N LEU A 192 6.50 3.20 -5.61
CA LEU A 192 5.65 3.60 -4.48
C LEU A 192 4.42 4.42 -4.89
N GLU A 193 4.20 4.61 -6.19
CA GLU A 193 3.10 5.42 -6.77
C GLU A 193 3.10 6.87 -6.28
N MET A 194 4.28 7.42 -6.01
CA MET A 194 4.43 8.85 -5.76
C MET A 194 4.54 9.59 -7.09
N THR A 195 3.82 10.70 -7.22
CA THR A 195 3.92 11.55 -8.41
C THR A 195 5.27 12.28 -8.42
N SER A 196 5.80 12.57 -9.61
CA SER A 196 7.07 13.32 -9.71
C SER A 196 6.99 14.70 -9.06
N ALA A 197 5.82 15.34 -9.04
CA ALA A 197 5.61 16.62 -8.36
C ALA A 197 5.72 16.47 -6.84
N HIS A 198 5.11 15.43 -6.26
CA HIS A 198 5.20 15.15 -4.84
C HIS A 198 6.65 14.88 -4.42
N VAL A 199 7.37 14.02 -5.16
CA VAL A 199 8.78 13.71 -4.87
C VAL A 199 9.63 14.97 -4.91
N LYS A 200 9.51 15.79 -5.97
CA LYS A 200 10.25 17.06 -6.08
C LYS A 200 9.95 18.01 -4.92
N GLY A 201 8.69 18.07 -4.46
CA GLY A 201 8.31 18.86 -3.29
C GLY A 201 9.02 18.39 -2.02
N VAL A 202 9.05 17.08 -1.78
CA VAL A 202 9.74 16.47 -0.64
C VAL A 202 11.23 16.78 -0.69
N LEU A 203 11.88 16.57 -1.84
CA LEU A 203 13.32 16.83 -2.00
C LEU A 203 13.66 18.31 -1.79
N ALA A 204 12.86 19.22 -2.33
CA ALA A 204 13.05 20.66 -2.14
C ALA A 204 12.91 21.10 -0.67
N GLU A 205 12.08 20.41 0.13
CA GLU A 205 12.00 20.66 1.57
C GLU A 205 13.29 20.24 2.29
N LEU A 206 13.88 19.10 1.90
CA LEU A 206 15.12 18.59 2.48
C LEU A 206 16.32 19.46 2.13
N ASP A 207 16.43 19.90 0.87
CA ASP A 207 17.51 20.80 0.42
C ASP A 207 17.51 22.11 1.23
N LYS A 208 16.33 22.65 1.56
CA LYS A 208 16.23 23.87 2.39
C LYS A 208 16.66 23.65 3.84
N LYS A 209 16.39 22.46 4.40
CA LYS A 209 16.77 22.10 5.77
C LYS A 209 18.26 21.79 5.92
N ASN A 210 18.93 21.33 4.85
CA ASN A 210 20.37 21.08 4.86
C ASN A 210 21.21 22.36 4.68
N ASN A 211 20.62 23.45 4.16
CA ASN A 211 21.30 24.72 3.91
C ASN A 211 21.09 25.77 5.02
N ASN A 212 20.42 25.41 6.12
CA ASN A 212 20.19 26.22 7.32
C ASN A 212 20.81 25.53 8.53
#